data_AF-A0A920L6L6-F1
#
_entry.id   AF-A0A920L6L6-F1
#
_cell.length_a   1.000
_cell.length_b   1.000
_cell.length_c   1.000
_cell.angle_alpha   90.00
_cell.angle_beta   90.00
_cell.angle_gamma   90.00
#
_symmetry.space_group_name_H-M   'P 1'
#
loop_
_entity.id
_entity.type
_entity.pdbx_description
1 polymer ?
#
loop_
_entity_poly.entity_id
_entity_poly.type
_entity_poly.pdbx_seq_one_letter_code
_entity_poly.pdbx_strand_id
1 'polypeptide(L)'
;MVLSDKTIKEYLNNGKILIDPIDQKDIQPASVDLHIDKGILIFKNSAEPCIDLRKELPNLTESIEIKKGEPFMLHPGEFVLASTIERVKLSDNVVGRLEGKVV
;
A
#
# COMPACT_ATOMS: atom_id res chain seq x y z
N MET A 1 -7.34 20.89 1.99
CA MET A 1 -8.61 20.62 1.28
C MET A 1 -8.56 19.16 0.83
N VAL A 2 -9.62 18.38 1.03
CA VAL A 2 -9.71 16.99 0.52
C VAL A 2 -10.36 17.04 -0.86
N LEU A 3 -9.87 16.25 -1.82
CA LEU A 3 -10.43 16.19 -3.17
C LEU A 3 -11.70 15.35 -3.17
N SER A 4 -12.76 15.83 -3.81
CA SER A 4 -13.97 15.05 -4.08
C SER A 4 -13.75 14.08 -5.23
N ASP A 5 -14.63 13.09 -5.37
CA ASP A 5 -14.69 12.14 -6.48
C ASP A 5 -14.60 12.82 -7.86
N LYS A 6 -15.33 13.92 -8.07
CA LYS A 6 -15.32 14.69 -9.32
C LYS A 6 -13.93 15.27 -9.58
N THR A 7 -13.33 15.90 -8.57
CA THR A 7 -11.99 16.49 -8.70
C THR A 7 -10.91 15.43 -8.85
N ILE A 8 -11.03 14.28 -8.18
CA ILE A 8 -10.13 13.13 -8.35
C ILE A 8 -10.16 12.67 -9.82
N LYS A 9 -11.36 12.50 -10.40
CA LYS A 9 -11.53 12.13 -11.82
C LYS A 9 -10.91 13.16 -12.77
N GLU A 10 -11.11 14.44 -12.51
CA GLU A 10 -10.49 15.52 -13.29
C GLU A 10 -8.95 15.46 -13.20
N TYR A 11 -8.40 15.16 -12.03
CA TYR A 11 -6.95 15.09 -11.81
C TYR A 11 -6.33 13.86 -12.47
N LEU A 12 -7.04 12.73 -12.47
CA LEU A 12 -6.68 11.53 -13.22
C LEU A 12 -6.67 11.81 -14.73
N ASN A 13 -7.74 12.40 -15.27
CA ASN A 13 -7.85 12.72 -16.70
C ASN A 13 -6.78 13.71 -17.19
N ASN A 14 -6.43 14.68 -16.34
CA ASN A 14 -5.42 15.69 -16.66
C ASN A 14 -3.98 15.25 -16.32
N GLY A 15 -3.77 14.01 -15.86
CA GLY A 15 -2.45 13.45 -15.54
C GLY A 15 -1.77 14.06 -14.30
N LYS A 16 -2.51 14.80 -13.47
CA LYS A 16 -2.01 15.33 -12.19
C LYS A 16 -1.88 14.24 -11.13
N ILE A 17 -2.72 13.22 -11.23
CA ILE A 17 -2.65 11.99 -10.46
C ILE A 17 -2.61 10.85 -11.47
N LEU A 18 -1.74 9.87 -11.25
CA LEU A 18 -1.72 8.63 -12.01
C LEU A 18 -1.77 7.47 -11.02
N ILE A 19 -2.70 6.55 -11.26
CA ILE A 19 -2.88 5.31 -10.51
C ILE A 19 -2.96 4.22 -11.57
N ASP A 20 -2.04 3.27 -11.54
CA ASP A 20 -1.93 2.23 -12.55
C ASP A 20 -1.75 0.85 -11.90
N PRO A 21 -2.71 -0.09 -12.04
CA PRO A 21 -4.00 0.06 -12.72
C PRO A 21 -5.01 0.90 -11.93
N ILE A 22 -6.07 1.39 -12.59
CA ILE A 22 -7.21 2.07 -11.94
C ILE A 22 -8.54 1.50 -12.46
N ASP A 23 -9.43 1.08 -11.56
CA ASP A 23 -10.84 0.81 -11.87
C ASP A 23 -11.70 2.00 -11.42
N GLN A 24 -12.65 2.39 -12.26
CA GLN A 24 -13.60 3.46 -11.94
C GLN A 24 -14.48 3.11 -10.73
N LYS A 25 -14.64 1.82 -10.40
CA LYS A 25 -15.38 1.36 -9.22
C LYS A 25 -14.68 1.67 -7.90
N ASP A 26 -13.36 1.88 -7.93
CA ASP A 26 -12.57 2.15 -6.74
C ASP A 26 -12.63 3.62 -6.31
N ILE A 27 -13.13 4.50 -7.18
CA ILE A 27 -13.27 5.93 -6.88
C ILE A 27 -14.46 6.14 -5.94
N GLN A 28 -14.15 6.50 -4.70
CA GLN A 28 -15.08 6.83 -3.63
C GLN A 28 -15.36 8.34 -3.58
N PRO A 29 -16.33 8.82 -2.77
CA PRO A 29 -16.69 10.24 -2.70
C PRO A 29 -15.53 11.22 -2.43
N ALA A 30 -14.46 10.76 -1.76
CA ALA A 30 -13.29 11.58 -1.44
C ALA A 30 -11.98 10.75 -1.32
N SER A 31 -11.94 9.55 -1.90
CA SER A 31 -10.78 8.65 -1.86
C SER A 31 -10.78 7.71 -3.07
N VAL A 32 -9.70 6.95 -3.23
CA VAL A 32 -9.61 5.86 -4.21
C VAL A 32 -9.19 4.63 -3.42
N ASP A 33 -9.96 3.55 -3.53
CA ASP A 33 -9.60 2.27 -2.92
C ASP A 33 -8.36 1.69 -3.64
N LEU A 34 -7.46 1.07 -2.88
CA LEU A 34 -6.25 0.43 -3.37
C LEU A 34 -6.27 -1.05 -2.99
N HIS A 35 -5.57 -1.86 -3.76
CA HIS A 35 -5.56 -3.31 -3.61
C HIS A 35 -4.21 -3.80 -3.10
N ILE A 36 -4.24 -4.82 -2.25
CA ILE A 36 -3.04 -5.46 -1.73
C ILE A 36 -2.36 -6.31 -2.82
N ASP A 37 -1.05 -6.14 -3.00
CA ASP A 37 -0.26 -6.99 -3.86
C ASP A 37 0.06 -8.34 -3.18
N LYS A 38 0.47 -9.32 -3.98
CA LYS A 38 0.82 -10.67 -3.52
C LYS A 38 2.13 -10.76 -2.73
N GLY A 39 3.02 -9.77 -2.89
CA GLY A 39 4.31 -9.73 -2.21
C GLY A 39 4.20 -9.21 -0.79
N ILE A 40 4.61 -10.03 0.18
CA ILE A 40 4.66 -9.66 1.61
C ILE A 40 6.07 -9.88 2.14
N LEU A 41 6.53 -8.98 3.01
CA LEU A 41 7.75 -9.16 3.79
C LEU A 41 7.40 -9.51 5.24
N ILE A 42 7.93 -10.64 5.72
CA ILE A 42 7.80 -11.10 7.10
C ILE A 42 9.10 -10.87 7.87
N PHE A 43 9.03 -10.64 9.17
CA PHE A 43 10.21 -10.37 10.00
C PHE A 43 10.82 -11.66 10.57
N LYS A 44 12.15 -11.80 10.48
CA LYS A 44 12.93 -12.88 11.09
C LYS A 44 13.28 -12.51 12.54
N ASN A 45 12.33 -12.64 13.44
CA ASN A 45 12.47 -12.21 14.85
C ASN A 45 13.59 -12.93 15.64
N SER A 46 14.13 -14.04 15.12
CA SER A 46 15.24 -14.77 15.75
C SER A 46 16.63 -14.31 15.29
N ALA A 47 16.73 -13.42 14.30
CA ALA A 47 18.02 -13.02 13.73
C ALA A 47 18.78 -12.05 14.64
N GLU A 48 18.08 -11.12 15.29
CA GLU A 48 18.67 -10.07 16.13
C GLU A 48 17.77 -9.81 17.35
N PRO A 49 18.34 -9.50 18.52
CA PRO A 49 17.56 -9.23 19.73
C PRO A 49 16.81 -7.88 19.66
N CYS A 50 17.26 -6.95 18.81
CA CYS A 50 16.62 -5.66 18.61
C CYS A 50 16.99 -5.05 17.25
N ILE A 51 16.20 -4.07 16.80
CA ILE A 51 16.44 -3.32 15.56
C ILE A 51 17.25 -2.05 15.91
N ASP A 52 18.53 -2.00 15.53
CA ASP A 52 19.37 -0.79 15.61
C ASP A 52 19.41 -0.08 14.27
N LEU A 53 18.76 1.08 14.18
CA LEU A 53 18.65 1.89 12.96
C LEU A 53 19.99 2.43 12.43
N ARG A 54 21.06 2.36 13.23
CA ARG A 54 22.40 2.81 12.82
C ARG A 54 23.19 1.74 12.07
N LYS A 55 22.69 0.50 12.05
CA LYS A 55 23.34 -0.65 11.43
C LYS A 55 22.51 -1.15 10.26
N GLU A 56 23.18 -1.67 9.24
CA GLU A 56 22.50 -2.38 8.18
C GLU A 56 21.99 -3.73 8.69
N LEU A 57 20.74 -4.06 8.38
CA LEU A 57 20.08 -5.30 8.77
C LEU A 57 19.54 -6.02 7.52
N PRO A 58 20.42 -6.50 6.62
CA PRO A 58 20.02 -7.03 5.31
C PRO A 58 19.14 -8.28 5.40
N ASN A 59 19.16 -9.00 6.52
CA ASN A 59 18.44 -10.25 6.73
C ASN A 59 17.25 -10.11 7.70
N LEU A 60 16.79 -8.88 7.97
CA LEU A 60 15.69 -8.63 8.89
C LEU A 60 14.36 -9.20 8.38
N THR A 61 14.17 -9.21 7.05
CA THR A 61 12.92 -9.61 6.42
C THR A 61 13.10 -10.73 5.40
N GLU A 62 12.06 -11.54 5.23
CA GLU A 62 11.93 -12.53 4.15
C GLU A 62 10.75 -12.18 3.25
N SER A 63 10.93 -12.32 1.94
CA SER A 63 9.83 -12.17 0.98
C SER A 63 9.06 -13.47 0.85
N ILE A 64 7.75 -13.38 0.99
CA ILE A 64 6.80 -14.44 0.69
C ILE A 64 5.86 -13.96 -0.43
N GLU A 65 5.36 -14.90 -1.23
CA GLU A 65 4.38 -14.63 -2.28
C GLU A 65 3.08 -15.36 -1.96
N ILE A 66 1.98 -14.62 -1.88
CA ILE A 66 0.65 -15.20 -1.70
C ILE A 66 0.26 -15.93 -2.99
N LYS A 67 0.01 -17.24 -2.88
CA LYS A 67 -0.44 -18.04 -4.01
C LYS A 67 -1.87 -17.70 -4.39
N LYS A 68 -2.16 -17.80 -5.69
CA LYS A 68 -3.50 -17.53 -6.21
C LYS A 68 -4.53 -18.47 -5.57
N GLY A 69 -5.55 -17.88 -4.94
CA GLY A 69 -6.65 -18.61 -4.28
C GLY A 69 -6.34 -19.02 -2.83
N GLU A 70 -5.16 -18.72 -2.32
CA GLU A 70 -4.81 -18.94 -0.92
C GLU A 70 -4.83 -17.60 -0.16
N PRO A 71 -5.45 -17.53 1.02
CA PRO A 71 -5.38 -16.34 1.86
C PRO A 71 -4.02 -16.26 2.56
N PHE A 72 -3.62 -15.05 2.93
CA PHE A 72 -2.55 -14.83 3.90
C PHE A 72 -3.14 -14.75 5.31
N MET A 73 -2.67 -15.61 6.22
CA MET A 73 -3.09 -15.60 7.62
C MET A 73 -2.20 -14.65 8.41
N LEU A 74 -2.77 -13.55 8.89
CA LEU A 74 -2.09 -12.63 9.80
C LEU A 74 -2.60 -12.87 11.23
N HIS A 75 -1.77 -13.43 12.08
CA HIS A 75 -2.15 -13.72 13.46
C HIS A 75 -2.09 -12.47 14.35
N PRO A 76 -2.86 -12.42 15.45
CA PRO A 76 -2.79 -11.32 16.40
C PRO A 76 -1.37 -11.09 16.93
N GLY A 77 -0.90 -9.86 16.87
CA GLY A 77 0.46 -9.48 17.31
C GLY A 77 1.55 -9.65 16.26
N GLU A 78 1.23 -10.17 15.08
CA GLU A 78 2.17 -10.22 13.95
C GLU A 78 2.22 -8.89 13.20
N PHE A 79 3.39 -8.62 12.62
CA PHE A 79 3.63 -7.45 11.79
C PHE A 79 4.28 -7.88 10.49
N VAL A 80 3.75 -7.37 9.38
CA VAL A 80 4.20 -7.66 8.02
C VAL A 80 4.22 -6.38 7.20
N LEU A 81 5.07 -6.33 6.18
CA LEU A 81 5.04 -5.27 5.18
C LEU A 81 4.36 -5.80 3.92
N ALA A 82 3.39 -5.05 3.42
CA ALA A 82 2.73 -5.32 2.15
C ALA A 82 2.90 -4.12 1.22
N SER A 83 2.53 -4.29 -0.04
CA SER A 83 2.51 -3.23 -1.03
C SER A 83 1.17 -3.19 -1.75
N THR A 84 0.92 -2.10 -2.46
CA THR A 84 -0.26 -1.95 -3.30
C THR A 84 0.01 -2.50 -4.70
N ILE A 85 -1.02 -3.05 -5.36
CA ILE A 85 -0.94 -3.42 -6.78
C ILE A 85 -0.72 -2.16 -7.61
N GLU A 86 -1.35 -1.06 -7.22
CA GLU A 86 -1.32 0.19 -7.94
C GLU A 86 0.00 0.94 -7.76
N ARG A 87 0.53 1.45 -8.86
CA ARG A 87 1.58 2.45 -8.88
C ARG A 87 0.96 3.84 -8.87
N VAL A 88 1.24 4.58 -7.80
CA VAL A 88 0.71 5.94 -7.61
C VAL A 88 1.78 6.97 -7.91
N LYS A 89 1.47 7.93 -8.78
CA LYS A 89 2.28 9.12 -9.04
C LYS A 89 1.45 10.37 -8.82
N LEU A 90 1.98 11.30 -8.05
CA LEU A 90 1.35 12.57 -7.71
C LEU A 90 2.14 13.74 -8.30
N SER A 91 1.44 14.80 -8.69
CA SER A 91 2.04 16.09 -9.01
C SER A 91 2.53 16.79 -7.76
N ASP A 92 3.40 17.78 -7.94
CA ASP A 92 4.05 18.57 -6.89
C ASP A 92 3.09 19.29 -5.94
N ASN A 93 1.87 19.56 -6.38
CA ASN A 93 0.84 20.24 -5.61
C ASN A 93 -0.18 19.31 -4.95
N VAL A 94 0.05 17.98 -4.95
CA VAL A 94 -0.86 16.98 -4.37
C VAL A 94 -0.13 16.13 -3.32
N VAL A 95 -0.77 15.92 -2.17
CA VAL A 95 -0.33 14.98 -1.15
C VAL A 95 -1.38 13.89 -0.96
N GLY A 96 -0.93 12.64 -0.90
CA GLY A 96 -1.76 11.48 -0.60
C GLY A 96 -1.73 11.14 0.88
N ARG A 97 -2.83 10.62 1.42
CA ARG A 97 -2.91 10.03 2.75
C ARG A 97 -3.47 8.62 2.61
N LEU A 98 -2.79 7.64 3.18
CA LEU A 98 -3.26 6.26 3.23
C LEU A 98 -4.09 6.07 4.50
N GLU A 99 -5.28 5.49 4.34
CA GLU A 99 -6.23 5.22 5.44
C GLU A 99 -6.71 3.79 5.34
N GLY A 100 -6.97 3.18 6.50
CA GLY A 100 -7.63 1.88 6.56
C GLY A 100 -9.11 2.00 6.18
N LYS A 101 -9.64 0.95 5.55
CA LYS A 101 -11.08 0.87 5.27
C LYS A 101 -11.81 0.38 6.52
N VAL A 102 -12.72 1.19 7.05
CA VAL A 102 -13.66 0.75 8.09
C VAL A 102 -14.79 0.02 7.37
N VAL A 103 -14.93 -1.28 7.66
CA VAL A 103 -15.99 -2.15 7.12
C VAL A 103 -17.28 -1.93 7.88
#